data_AF-A0A821A1Q6-F1
#
_entry.id   AF-A0A821A1Q6-F1
#
_cell.length_a   1.000
_cell.length_b   1.000
_cell.length_c   1.000
_cell.angle_alpha   90.00
_cell.angle_beta   90.00
_cell.angle_gamma   90.00
#
_symmetry.space_group_name_H-M   'P 1'
#
loop_
_entity.id
_entity.type
_entity.pdbx_description
1 polymer ?
#
loop_
_entity_poly.entity_id
_entity_poly.type
_entity_poly.pdbx_seq_one_letter_code
_entity_poly.pdbx_strand_id
1 'polypeptide(L)'
;MLIPSIGYEMNDNLGKFTFILDGWYFKPVDSGFIKNIIKNTLQVALNLLGGSTTSTEEAEQERLEPFFVTDVTNHKIQLKLSDSISETVLTDKNGRFHKNIIINSLEKLNIQGQILKYIAFDNDYQESGYEGIIYLMKNKNHIGCSIISDIDDTIKISEVPYKSKLMLNTFKNPFQAVP
;
A
#
# COMPACT_ATOMS: atom_id res chain seq x y z
N MET A 1 -3.41 0.85 -4.86
CA MET A 1 -2.22 0.46 -4.06
C MET A 1 -2.36 -0.97 -3.59
N LEU A 2 -1.34 -1.78 -3.83
CA LEU A 2 -1.25 -3.15 -3.31
C LEU A 2 -0.41 -3.14 -2.03
N ILE A 3 -0.85 -3.88 -1.02
CA ILE A 3 -0.18 -3.94 0.27
C ILE A 3 0.70 -5.20 0.28
N PRO A 4 1.90 -5.17 0.90
CA PRO A 4 2.71 -6.36 1.08
C PRO A 4 1.87 -7.52 1.59
N SER A 5 1.90 -8.61 0.84
CA SER A 5 1.03 -9.77 1.03
C SER A 5 1.86 -10.96 1.48
N ILE A 6 1.25 -11.92 2.17
CA ILE A 6 1.95 -13.10 2.70
C ILE A 6 1.39 -14.40 2.12
N GLY A 7 2.27 -15.37 1.94
CA GLY A 7 1.93 -16.73 1.55
C GLY A 7 2.53 -17.75 2.51
N TYR A 8 1.77 -18.77 2.89
CA TYR A 8 2.28 -19.83 3.74
C TYR A 8 1.60 -21.17 3.48
N GLU A 9 2.27 -22.26 3.83
CA GLU A 9 1.72 -23.61 3.77
C GLU A 9 0.77 -23.85 4.95
N MET A 10 -0.40 -24.42 4.68
CA MET A 10 -1.42 -24.70 5.69
C MET A 10 -1.00 -25.90 6.56
N ASN A 11 -1.06 -25.71 7.88
CA ASN A 11 -0.62 -26.71 8.86
C ASN A 11 -1.38 -28.05 8.77
N ASP A 12 -2.68 -27.99 8.47
CA ASP A 12 -3.56 -29.15 8.54
C ASP A 12 -3.65 -29.90 7.20
N ASN A 13 -2.99 -29.39 6.16
CA ASN A 13 -3.02 -29.94 4.80
C ASN A 13 -1.67 -29.72 4.09
N LEU A 14 -0.73 -30.65 4.29
CA LEU A 14 0.54 -30.66 3.57
C LEU A 14 0.32 -30.50 2.05
N GLY A 15 1.04 -29.57 1.44
CA GLY A 15 0.91 -29.23 0.02
C GLY A 15 -0.15 -28.18 -0.32
N LYS A 16 -0.98 -27.72 0.64
CA LYS A 16 -1.87 -26.57 0.40
C LYS A 16 -1.24 -25.27 0.87
N PHE A 17 -1.27 -24.26 0.03
CA PHE A 17 -0.76 -22.93 0.31
C PHE A 17 -1.92 -21.94 0.36
N THR A 18 -1.84 -21.00 1.30
CA THR A 18 -2.75 -19.87 1.36
C THR A 18 -1.98 -18.58 1.11
N PHE A 19 -2.56 -17.71 0.31
CA PHE A 19 -2.08 -16.35 0.08
C PHE A 19 -3.11 -15.37 0.61
N ILE A 20 -2.65 -14.43 1.42
CA ILE A 20 -3.46 -13.33 1.95
C ILE A 20 -3.11 -12.09 1.14
N LEU A 21 -4.08 -11.61 0.37
CA LEU A 21 -3.94 -10.42 -0.46
C LEU A 21 -4.81 -9.29 0.08
N ASP A 22 -4.16 -8.16 0.34
CA ASP A 22 -4.80 -6.93 0.78
C ASP A 22 -4.50 -5.80 -0.21
N GLY A 23 -5.50 -4.96 -0.45
CA GLY A 23 -5.33 -3.82 -1.33
C GLY A 23 -6.32 -2.70 -1.08
N TRP A 24 -5.97 -1.55 -1.61
CA TRP A 24 -6.77 -0.33 -1.58
C TRP A 24 -6.83 0.26 -2.98
N TYR A 25 -8.03 0.37 -3.52
CA TYR A 25 -8.28 0.92 -4.84
C TYR A 25 -9.02 2.26 -4.71
N PHE A 26 -8.42 3.28 -5.31
CA PHE A 26 -8.81 4.67 -5.21
C PHE A 26 -8.52 5.38 -6.52
N LYS A 27 -9.19 6.52 -6.75
CA LYS A 27 -8.95 7.40 -7.89
C LYS A 27 -8.55 8.79 -7.39
N PRO A 28 -7.74 9.55 -8.15
CA PRO A 28 -7.54 10.96 -7.86
C PRO A 28 -8.88 11.70 -7.79
N VAL A 29 -8.96 12.73 -6.95
CA VAL A 29 -10.14 13.59 -6.92
C VAL A 29 -10.22 14.40 -8.23
N ASP A 30 -11.26 14.15 -9.04
CA ASP A 30 -11.44 14.75 -10.38
C ASP A 30 -11.71 16.27 -10.36
N SER A 31 -12.22 16.82 -9.25
CA SER A 31 -12.56 18.23 -9.17
C SER A 31 -11.33 19.10 -8.83
N GLY A 32 -10.67 19.63 -9.86
CA GLY A 32 -9.54 20.55 -9.70
C GLY A 32 -9.83 21.74 -8.77
N PHE A 33 -11.08 22.24 -8.75
CA PHE A 33 -11.49 23.34 -7.88
C PHE A 33 -11.42 22.99 -6.38
N ILE A 34 -12.06 21.89 -5.95
CA ILE A 34 -12.06 21.48 -4.53
C ILE A 34 -10.65 21.08 -4.10
N LYS A 35 -9.93 20.36 -4.98
CA LYS A 35 -8.53 19.98 -4.74
C LYS A 35 -7.66 21.21 -4.49
N ASN A 36 -7.77 22.24 -5.34
CA ASN A 36 -7.01 23.48 -5.18
C ASN A 36 -7.37 24.23 -3.90
N ILE A 37 -8.65 24.28 -3.50
CA ILE A 37 -9.06 24.92 -2.25
C ILE A 37 -8.44 24.22 -1.04
N ILE A 38 -8.57 22.90 -0.96
CA ILE A 38 -8.03 22.14 0.18
C ILE A 38 -6.50 22.25 0.20
N LYS A 39 -5.85 22.13 -0.95
CA LYS A 39 -4.40 22.28 -1.11
C LYS A 39 -3.92 23.65 -0.62
N ASN A 40 -4.55 24.74 -1.08
CA ASN A 40 -4.19 26.09 -0.66
C ASN A 40 -4.42 26.30 0.84
N THR A 41 -5.53 25.80 1.38
CA THR A 41 -5.85 25.90 2.82
C THR A 41 -4.80 25.17 3.65
N LEU A 42 -4.39 23.98 3.22
CA LEU A 42 -3.39 23.18 3.90
C LEU A 42 -1.99 23.82 3.82
N GLN A 43 -1.62 24.38 2.68
CA GLN A 43 -0.36 25.14 2.55
C GLN A 43 -0.33 26.36 3.47
N VAL A 44 -1.42 27.13 3.55
CA VAL A 44 -1.54 28.25 4.49
C VAL A 44 -1.38 27.76 5.93
N ALA A 45 -2.08 26.68 6.32
CA ALA A 45 -1.96 26.10 7.64
C ALA A 45 -0.53 25.63 7.97
N LEU A 46 0.13 24.94 7.02
CA LEU A 46 1.53 24.50 7.17
C LEU A 46 2.49 25.68 7.31
N ASN A 47 2.25 26.78 6.58
CA ASN A 47 3.07 27.99 6.71
C ASN A 47 2.87 28.69 8.05
N LEU A 48 1.66 28.71 8.60
CA LEU A 48 1.39 29.24 9.94
C LEU A 48 2.02 28.41 11.06
N LEU A 49 2.19 27.10 10.86
CA LEU A 49 2.85 26.21 11.83
C LEU A 49 4.38 26.40 11.88
N GLY A 50 4.97 27.15 10.93
CA GLY A 50 6.42 27.31 10.81
C GLY A 50 7.06 26.18 9.99
N GLY A 51 8.31 25.81 10.30
CA GLY A 51 9.08 24.78 9.59
C GLY A 51 10.28 25.34 8.83
N SER A 52 11.28 24.49 8.56
CA SER A 52 12.48 24.91 7.82
C SER A 52 12.12 25.24 6.37
N THR A 53 12.60 26.37 5.85
CA THR A 53 12.39 26.83 4.46
C THR A 53 13.17 26.02 3.41
N THR A 54 13.50 24.76 3.71
CA THR A 54 14.37 23.91 2.90
C THR A 54 13.60 23.01 1.94
N SER A 55 12.28 22.85 2.10
CA SER A 55 11.43 22.23 1.09
C SER A 55 11.11 23.21 -0.03
N THR A 56 11.21 22.73 -1.27
CA THR A 56 10.64 23.45 -2.41
C THR A 56 9.12 23.31 -2.39
N GLU A 57 8.42 24.30 -2.92
CA GLU A 57 6.96 24.22 -3.11
C GLU A 57 6.59 22.96 -3.92
N GLU A 58 7.40 22.59 -4.91
CA GLU A 58 7.20 21.36 -5.71
C GLU A 58 7.23 20.09 -4.85
N ALA A 59 8.20 19.96 -3.94
CA ALA A 59 8.30 18.79 -3.06
C ALA A 59 7.13 18.72 -2.05
N GLU A 60 6.66 19.88 -1.57
CA GLU A 60 5.45 19.94 -0.74
C GLU A 60 4.21 19.51 -1.52
N GLN A 61 4.09 19.97 -2.77
CA GLN A 61 2.98 19.57 -3.63
C GLN A 61 2.99 18.07 -3.90
N GLU A 62 4.13 17.49 -4.24
CA GLU A 62 4.28 16.06 -4.49
C GLU A 62 3.83 15.21 -3.28
N ARG A 63 4.18 15.64 -2.06
CA ARG A 63 3.80 14.95 -0.81
C ARG A 63 2.32 15.04 -0.48
N LEU A 64 1.63 16.04 -1.00
CA LEU A 64 0.19 16.23 -0.77
C LEU A 64 -0.66 15.40 -1.72
N GLU A 65 -0.17 15.12 -2.93
CA GLU A 65 -0.94 14.41 -3.97
C GLU A 65 -1.54 13.08 -3.50
N PRO A 66 -0.84 12.20 -2.75
CA PRO A 66 -1.40 10.95 -2.27
C PRO A 66 -2.62 11.08 -1.35
N PHE A 67 -2.85 12.26 -0.76
CA PHE A 67 -3.98 12.52 0.15
C PHE A 67 -5.23 13.04 -0.58
N PHE A 68 -5.13 13.32 -1.88
CA PHE A 68 -6.23 13.80 -2.71
C PHE A 68 -6.81 12.68 -3.58
N VAL A 69 -7.26 11.63 -2.91
CA VAL A 69 -7.86 10.45 -3.54
C VAL A 69 -9.25 10.19 -2.98
N THR A 70 -10.10 9.56 -3.79
CA THR A 70 -11.40 9.04 -3.38
C THR A 70 -11.40 7.53 -3.45
N ASP A 71 -11.96 6.91 -2.43
CA ASP A 71 -12.25 5.48 -2.43
C ASP A 71 -13.22 5.16 -3.56
N VAL A 72 -12.98 4.05 -4.27
CA VAL A 72 -13.93 3.55 -5.27
C VAL A 72 -14.54 2.26 -4.75
N THR A 73 -15.84 2.31 -4.49
CA THR A 73 -16.59 1.23 -3.84
C THR A 73 -17.19 0.26 -4.83
N ASN A 74 -17.34 -1.02 -4.45
CA ASN A 74 -17.95 -2.07 -5.26
C ASN A 74 -17.28 -2.23 -6.65
N HIS A 75 -15.99 -1.92 -6.70
CA HIS A 75 -15.17 -1.98 -7.91
C HIS A 75 -14.58 -3.36 -8.08
N LYS A 76 -14.60 -3.89 -9.31
CA LYS A 76 -14.06 -5.23 -9.61
C LYS A 76 -12.57 -5.16 -9.89
N ILE A 77 -11.79 -5.90 -9.10
CA ILE A 77 -10.36 -6.07 -9.31
C ILE A 77 -10.09 -7.53 -9.63
N GLN A 78 -9.39 -7.79 -10.74
CA GLN A 78 -8.92 -9.13 -11.08
C GLN A 78 -7.49 -9.31 -10.59
N LEU A 79 -7.26 -10.30 -9.74
CA LEU A 79 -5.96 -10.68 -9.22
C LEU A 79 -5.44 -11.87 -10.02
N LYS A 80 -4.30 -11.73 -10.66
CA LYS A 80 -3.64 -12.79 -11.46
C LYS A 80 -2.32 -13.18 -10.80
N LEU A 81 -2.27 -14.38 -10.21
CA LEU A 81 -1.07 -14.94 -9.58
C LEU A 81 -0.24 -15.74 -10.60
N SER A 82 -0.89 -16.32 -11.60
CA SER A 82 -0.25 -16.91 -12.79
C SER A 82 -1.26 -17.00 -13.94
N ASP A 83 -0.88 -17.55 -15.09
CA ASP A 83 -1.79 -17.75 -16.22
C ASP A 83 -2.96 -18.68 -15.91
N SER A 84 -2.82 -19.54 -14.90
CA SER A 84 -3.84 -20.51 -14.50
C SER A 84 -4.57 -20.17 -13.21
N ILE A 85 -4.13 -19.13 -12.49
CA ILE A 85 -4.66 -18.76 -11.18
C ILE A 85 -5.04 -17.28 -11.23
N SER A 86 -6.35 -17.04 -11.33
CA SER A 86 -6.93 -15.71 -11.26
C SER A 86 -8.17 -15.69 -10.39
N GLU A 87 -8.37 -14.60 -9.68
CA GLU A 87 -9.49 -14.38 -8.76
C GLU A 87 -10.05 -12.98 -8.98
N THR A 88 -11.37 -12.81 -8.83
CA THR A 88 -12.01 -11.50 -8.87
C THR A 88 -12.45 -11.12 -7.47
N VAL A 89 -12.12 -9.89 -7.06
CA VAL A 89 -12.53 -9.30 -5.78
C VAL A 89 -13.32 -8.03 -6.01
N LEU A 90 -14.16 -7.67 -5.04
CA LEU A 90 -14.88 -6.40 -5.00
C LEU A 90 -14.31 -5.54 -3.89
N THR A 91 -14.19 -4.24 -4.13
CA THR A 91 -13.83 -3.28 -3.10
C THR A 91 -15.02 -3.00 -2.17
N ASP A 92 -14.72 -2.76 -0.89
CA ASP A 92 -15.69 -2.39 0.12
C ASP A 92 -16.04 -0.89 0.05
N LYS A 93 -16.77 -0.40 1.08
CA LYS A 93 -17.17 1.01 1.19
C LYS A 93 -16.01 2.00 1.35
N ASN A 94 -14.80 1.52 1.64
CA ASN A 94 -13.58 2.30 1.78
C ASN A 94 -12.58 1.98 0.66
N GLY A 95 -13.05 1.40 -0.46
CA GLY A 95 -12.20 1.05 -1.60
C GLY A 95 -11.22 -0.10 -1.32
N ARG A 96 -11.36 -0.83 -0.20
CA ARG A 96 -10.43 -1.89 0.20
C ARG A 96 -10.92 -3.26 -0.22
N PHE A 97 -10.00 -4.20 -0.38
CA PHE A 97 -10.33 -5.63 -0.50
C PHE A 97 -9.38 -6.47 0.34
N HIS A 98 -9.88 -7.63 0.77
CA HIS A 98 -9.12 -8.67 1.44
C HIS A 98 -9.52 -10.02 0.83
N LYS A 99 -8.54 -10.84 0.46
CA LYS A 99 -8.79 -12.14 -0.18
C LYS A 99 -7.77 -13.18 0.24
N ASN A 100 -8.30 -14.33 0.67
CA ASN A 100 -7.51 -15.53 0.87
C ASN A 100 -7.64 -16.42 -0.37
N ILE A 101 -6.52 -16.73 -1.01
CA ILE A 101 -6.45 -17.64 -2.16
C ILE A 101 -5.78 -18.93 -1.69
N ILE A 102 -6.47 -20.05 -1.84
CA ILE A 102 -5.94 -21.37 -1.47
C ILE A 102 -5.61 -22.14 -2.74
N ILE A 103 -4.38 -22.65 -2.82
CA ILE A 103 -3.92 -23.47 -3.95
C ILE A 103 -3.29 -24.77 -3.46
N ASN A 104 -3.33 -25.80 -4.29
CA ASN A 104 -2.86 -27.14 -3.94
C ASN A 104 -1.42 -27.43 -4.36
N SER A 105 -0.75 -26.53 -5.09
CA SER A 105 0.63 -26.69 -5.52
C SER A 105 1.20 -25.37 -6.03
N LEU A 106 2.46 -25.09 -5.69
CA LEU A 106 3.20 -23.91 -6.16
C LEU A 106 3.75 -24.05 -7.60
N GLU A 107 3.68 -25.24 -8.21
CA GLU A 107 4.32 -25.54 -9.51
C GLU A 107 3.89 -24.61 -10.65
N LYS A 108 2.66 -24.10 -10.59
CA LYS A 108 2.08 -23.21 -11.61
C LYS A 108 2.36 -21.72 -11.36
N LEU A 109 3.15 -21.40 -10.35
CA LEU A 109 3.46 -20.04 -9.95
C LEU A 109 4.90 -19.69 -10.33
N ASN A 110 5.10 -18.46 -10.81
CA ASN A 110 6.43 -17.94 -11.07
C ASN A 110 7.03 -17.38 -9.77
N ILE A 111 7.66 -18.26 -9.00
CA ILE A 111 8.29 -17.91 -7.72
C ILE A 111 9.80 -17.74 -7.91
N GLN A 112 10.31 -16.58 -7.51
CA GLN A 112 11.74 -16.28 -7.50
C GLN A 112 12.22 -16.19 -6.05
N GLY A 113 12.91 -17.23 -5.57
CA GLY A 113 13.30 -17.36 -4.17
C GLY A 113 12.08 -17.50 -3.26
N GLN A 114 11.78 -16.48 -2.47
CA GLN A 114 10.61 -16.42 -1.56
C GLN A 114 9.58 -15.39 -2.04
N ILE A 115 9.69 -14.92 -3.27
CA ILE A 115 8.83 -13.86 -3.81
C ILE A 115 7.97 -14.44 -4.92
N LEU A 116 6.66 -14.28 -4.77
CA LEU A 116 5.68 -14.47 -5.82
C LEU A 116 5.20 -13.09 -6.28
N LYS A 117 5.31 -12.81 -7.57
CA LYS A 117 4.70 -11.62 -8.18
C LYS A 117 3.29 -11.94 -8.64
N TYR A 118 2.38 -10.98 -8.48
CA TYR A 118 1.03 -11.04 -9.04
C TYR A 118 0.68 -9.72 -9.70
N ILE A 119 -0.34 -9.73 -10.55
CA ILE A 119 -0.83 -8.53 -11.20
C ILE A 119 -2.28 -8.30 -10.78
N ALA A 120 -2.62 -7.09 -10.36
CA ALA A 120 -3.97 -6.64 -10.13
C ALA A 120 -4.46 -5.80 -11.30
N PHE A 121 -5.49 -6.25 -11.99
CA PHE A 121 -6.11 -5.54 -13.09
C PHE A 121 -7.40 -4.88 -12.63
N ASP A 122 -7.60 -3.68 -13.14
CA ASP A 122 -8.88 -3.03 -13.17
C ASP A 122 -9.51 -3.31 -14.54
N ASN A 123 -10.59 -4.09 -14.57
CA ASN A 123 -11.27 -4.47 -15.81
C ASN A 123 -11.81 -3.26 -16.59
N ASP A 124 -12.03 -2.12 -15.91
CA ASP A 124 -12.63 -0.95 -16.53
C ASP A 124 -11.58 0.06 -17.02
N TYR A 125 -10.32 0.00 -16.56
CA TYR A 125 -9.43 1.17 -16.68
C TYR A 125 -7.94 0.97 -16.96
N GLN A 126 -7.35 -0.23 -17.08
CA GLN A 126 -5.93 -0.34 -17.51
C GLN A 126 -5.58 -1.62 -18.29
N GLU A 127 -4.86 -1.45 -19.41
CA GLU A 127 -4.21 -2.56 -20.16
C GLU A 127 -2.99 -3.12 -19.40
N SER A 128 -2.28 -2.27 -18.64
CA SER A 128 -1.12 -2.64 -17.84
C SER A 128 -1.49 -2.66 -16.35
N GLY A 129 -1.89 -3.81 -15.82
CA GLY A 129 -2.25 -3.94 -14.39
C GLY A 129 -1.11 -3.58 -13.42
N TYR A 130 -1.43 -3.52 -12.13
CA TYR A 130 -0.49 -3.17 -11.07
C TYR A 130 0.26 -4.41 -10.57
N GLU A 131 1.59 -4.37 -10.54
CA GLU A 131 2.40 -5.45 -9.96
C GLU A 131 2.35 -5.41 -8.43
N GLY A 132 2.10 -6.56 -7.81
CA GLY A 132 2.18 -6.78 -6.37
C GLY A 132 3.10 -7.93 -6.04
N ILE A 133 3.51 -7.99 -4.77
CA ILE A 133 4.45 -8.98 -4.25
C ILE A 133 3.82 -9.73 -3.07
N ILE A 134 3.93 -11.05 -3.10
CA ILE A 134 3.62 -11.95 -2.01
C ILE A 134 4.92 -12.57 -1.51
N TYR A 135 5.21 -12.42 -0.22
CA TYR A 135 6.35 -13.08 0.43
C TYR A 135 5.93 -14.45 0.95
N LEU A 136 6.63 -15.49 0.51
CA LEU A 136 6.41 -16.86 0.95
C LEU A 136 7.17 -17.11 2.25
N MET A 137 6.43 -17.36 3.32
CA MET A 137 6.99 -17.79 4.60
C MET A 137 7.35 -19.27 4.51
N LYS A 138 8.57 -19.61 4.91
CA LYS A 138 9.02 -21.01 5.01
C LYS A 138 8.18 -21.76 6.05
N ASN A 139 7.96 -23.05 5.79
CA ASN A 139 7.29 -23.97 6.72
C ASN A 139 8.03 -24.01 8.09
N LYS A 140 7.28 -24.35 9.15
CA LYS A 140 7.65 -24.56 10.56
C LYS A 140 9.02 -25.21 10.83
N ASN A 141 9.56 -25.98 9.89
CA ASN A 141 10.90 -26.57 10.00
C ASN A 141 12.03 -25.53 9.97
N HIS A 142 11.73 -24.28 9.63
CA HIS A 142 12.61 -23.13 9.81
C HIS A 142 12.04 -22.20 10.88
N ILE A 143 12.71 -22.12 12.03
CA ILE A 143 12.42 -21.12 13.05
C ILE A 143 12.86 -19.76 12.48
N GLY A 144 11.91 -18.99 11.98
CA GLY A 144 12.10 -17.60 11.58
C GLY A 144 11.61 -16.66 12.68
N CYS A 145 12.33 -15.56 12.90
CA CYS A 145 11.84 -14.45 13.72
C CYS A 145 11.20 -13.42 12.78
N SER A 146 9.92 -13.10 12.98
CA SER A 146 9.30 -11.94 12.34
C SER A 146 9.49 -10.75 13.26
N ILE A 147 10.17 -9.73 12.76
CA ILE A 147 10.34 -8.46 13.46
C ILE A 147 9.37 -7.48 12.82
N ILE A 148 8.38 -7.04 13.59
CA ILE A 148 7.43 -6.01 13.18
C ILE A 148 8.01 -4.67 13.64
N SER A 149 8.26 -3.79 12.69
CA SER A 149 8.73 -2.42 12.94
C SER A 149 7.66 -1.45 12.44
N ASP A 150 7.34 -0.45 13.24
CA ASP A 150 6.68 0.74 12.74
C ASP A 150 7.67 1.54 11.87
N ILE A 151 7.16 2.51 11.11
CA ILE A 151 7.97 3.46 10.34
C ILE A 151 8.12 4.76 11.12
N ASP A 152 7.01 5.31 11.61
CA ASP A 152 6.99 6.60 12.28
C ASP A 152 7.64 6.52 13.67
N ASP A 153 8.55 7.45 13.93
CA ASP A 153 9.41 7.53 15.12
C ASP A 153 10.26 6.27 15.41
N THR A 154 10.32 5.33 14.46
CA THR A 154 11.22 4.15 14.49
C THR A 154 12.29 4.21 13.41
N ILE A 155 11.91 4.58 12.18
CA ILE A 155 12.83 4.77 11.04
C ILE A 155 12.89 6.25 10.67
N LYS A 156 11.75 6.96 10.73
CA LYS A 156 11.61 8.37 10.39
C LYS A 156 11.25 9.17 11.63
N ILE A 157 11.89 10.32 11.85
CA ILE A 157 11.42 11.30 12.83
C ILE A 157 10.14 11.95 12.30
N SER A 158 9.01 11.57 12.89
CA SER A 158 7.68 12.07 12.54
C SER A 158 7.06 12.88 13.70
N GLU A 159 7.46 12.62 14.94
CA GLU A 159 6.95 13.26 16.17
C GLU A 159 5.43 13.08 16.33
N VAL A 160 4.98 11.82 16.21
CA VAL A 160 3.56 11.40 16.22
C VAL A 160 2.74 12.00 17.37
N PRO A 161 3.25 12.09 18.63
CA PRO A 161 2.49 12.68 19.73
C PRO A 161 2.20 14.19 19.55
N TYR A 162 2.94 14.89 18.70
CA TYR A 162 2.86 16.34 18.53
C TYR A 162 2.27 16.70 17.17
N LYS A 163 0.94 16.88 17.12
CA LYS A 163 0.19 17.12 15.88
C LYS A 163 0.81 18.16 14.94
N SER A 164 1.26 19.30 15.46
CA SER A 164 1.89 20.34 14.64
C SER A 164 3.18 19.85 13.99
N LYS A 165 4.03 19.17 14.75
CA LYS A 165 5.30 18.63 14.27
C LYS A 165 5.09 17.48 13.30
N LEU A 166 4.11 16.60 13.56
CA LEU A 166 3.70 15.55 12.62
C LEU A 166 3.30 16.12 11.25
N MET A 167 2.51 17.19 11.23
CA MET A 167 2.14 17.85 9.98
C MET A 167 3.36 18.41 9.25
N LEU A 168 4.26 19.08 9.97
CA LEU A 168 5.49 19.62 9.38
C LEU A 168 6.43 18.51 8.87
N ASN A 169 6.65 17.45 9.64
CA ASN A 169 7.53 16.33 9.26
C ASN A 169 6.93 15.42 8.18
N THR A 170 5.61 15.45 7.99
CA THR A 170 4.94 14.73 6.90
C THR A 170 5.00 15.51 5.59
N PHE A 171 4.68 16.81 5.63
CA PHE A 171 4.45 17.57 4.40
C PHE A 171 5.59 18.50 4.03
N LYS A 172 6.31 19.06 5.01
CA LYS A 172 7.21 20.20 4.80
C LYS A 172 8.67 19.81 5.00
N ASN A 173 9.07 19.41 6.19
CA ASN A 173 10.46 19.12 6.51
C ASN A 173 11.00 17.94 5.67
N PRO A 174 12.31 17.93 5.35
CA PRO A 174 12.93 16.79 4.70
C PRO A 174 12.85 15.54 5.58
N PHE A 175 12.95 14.36 4.95
CA PHE A 175 13.07 13.10 5.68
C PHE A 175 14.28 13.16 6.62
N GLN A 176 14.09 12.74 7.87
CA GLN A 176 15.15 12.57 8.85
C GLN A 176 15.04 11.18 9.46
N ALA A 177 16.13 10.42 9.40
CA ALA A 177 16.20 9.12 10.03
C ALA A 177 16.30 9.28 11.56
N VAL A 178 15.73 8.32 12.30
CA VAL A 178 16.00 8.21 13.74
C VAL A 178 17.49 7.82 13.93
N PRO A 179 18.21 8.43 14.91
CA PRO A 179 19.65 8.17 15.16
C PRO A 179 19.99 6.72 15.53
#